data_AF-A0AAN7JC89-F1
#
_entry.id   AF-A0AAN7JC89-F1
#
_cell.length_a   1.000
_cell.length_b   1.000
_cell.length_c   1.000
_cell.angle_alpha   90.00
_cell.angle_beta   90.00
_cell.angle_gamma   90.00
#
_symmetry.space_group_name_H-M   'P 1'
#
loop_
_entity.id
_entity.type
_entity.pdbx_description
1 polymer ?
#
loop_
_entity_poly.entity_id
_entity_poly.type
_entity_poly.pdbx_seq_one_letter_code
_entity_poly.pdbx_strand_id
1 'polypeptide(L)'
;MTTSQVFEKLKAKGLLEPLDLKLVPNPLPAKFDVSKRCAYHQGSGHDTDRCYNLHHVIQDLIDIKVIAPFTRPNITNNPFPNHNFGRGPRINCLIFEEEGEEDPSELIYDIPECFMCT
;
A
#
# COMPACT_ATOMS: atom_id res chain seq x y z
N MET A 1 6.20 3.85 6.62
CA MET A 1 5.86 2.42 6.67
C MET A 1 6.32 1.77 5.37
N THR A 2 7.00 0.63 5.44
CA THR A 2 7.51 -0.10 4.24
C THR A 2 6.45 -1.05 3.69
N THR A 3 6.52 -1.44 2.41
CA THR A 3 5.55 -2.37 1.79
C THR A 3 5.60 -3.75 2.45
N SER A 4 6.79 -4.17 2.90
CA SER A 4 6.98 -5.39 3.71
C SER A 4 6.19 -5.34 5.03
N GLN A 5 6.22 -4.21 5.75
CA GLN A 5 5.44 -4.04 6.98
C GLN A 5 3.94 -4.08 6.73
N VAL A 6 3.47 -3.45 5.64
CA VAL A 6 2.06 -3.48 5.25
C VAL A 6 1.65 -4.91 4.94
N PHE A 7 2.46 -5.63 4.17
CA PHE A 7 2.19 -7.03 3.84
C PHE A 7 2.04 -7.92 5.07
N GLU A 8 2.96 -7.85 6.03
CA GLU A 8 2.85 -8.66 7.26
C GLU A 8 1.57 -8.33 8.06
N LYS A 9 1.18 -7.05 8.13
CA LYS A 9 -0.09 -6.67 8.76
C LYS A 9 -1.32 -7.18 8.01
N LEU A 10 -1.33 -7.12 6.68
CA LEU A 10 -2.45 -7.61 5.85
C LEU A 10 -2.56 -9.15 5.92
N LYS A 11 -1.42 -9.82 5.98
CA LYS A 11 -1.33 -11.26 6.21
C LYS A 11 -1.84 -11.67 7.58
N ALA A 12 -1.46 -10.94 8.63
CA ALA A 12 -1.98 -11.19 9.98
C ALA A 12 -3.51 -11.03 10.08
N LYS A 13 -4.09 -10.15 9.26
CA LYS A 13 -5.55 -9.94 9.17
C LYS A 13 -6.25 -10.89 8.19
N GLY A 14 -5.53 -11.78 7.51
CA GLY A 14 -6.10 -12.68 6.50
C GLY A 14 -6.61 -11.97 5.24
N LEU A 15 -6.23 -10.71 5.01
CA LEU A 15 -6.63 -9.94 3.83
C LEU A 15 -5.74 -10.23 2.62
N LEU A 16 -4.51 -10.70 2.86
CA LEU A 16 -3.58 -11.14 1.82
C LEU A 16 -2.85 -12.39 2.26
N GLU A 17 -2.71 -13.33 1.34
CA GLU A 17 -1.86 -14.50 1.53
C GLU A 17 -0.60 -14.39 0.66
N PRO A 18 0.53 -14.96 1.11
CA PRO A 18 1.67 -15.19 0.24
C PRO A 18 1.23 -16.02 -0.97
N LEU A 19 1.72 -15.66 -2.15
CA LEU A 19 1.57 -16.48 -3.34
C LEU A 19 2.41 -17.74 -3.20
N ASP A 20 1.86 -18.85 -3.73
CA ASP A 20 2.60 -20.09 -3.92
C ASP A 20 3.96 -19.82 -4.57
N LEU A 21 4.95 -20.64 -4.21
CA LEU A 21 6.31 -20.56 -4.71
C LEU A 21 6.31 -20.42 -6.24
N LYS A 22 6.61 -19.20 -6.70
CA LYS A 22 6.68 -18.93 -8.13
C LYS A 22 7.98 -19.50 -8.68
N LEU A 23 7.87 -20.38 -9.67
CA LEU A 23 9.03 -20.90 -10.40
C LEU A 23 9.83 -19.73 -10.99
N VAL A 24 11.16 -19.81 -10.83
CA VAL A 24 12.06 -18.81 -11.37
C VAL A 24 12.00 -18.87 -12.91
N PRO A 25 11.70 -17.76 -13.60
CA PRO A 25 11.57 -17.76 -15.05
C PRO A 25 12.91 -18.03 -15.74
N ASN A 26 12.86 -18.74 -16.87
CA ASN A 26 14.00 -19.00 -17.76
C ASN A 26 13.69 -18.42 -19.15
N PRO A 27 14.49 -17.47 -19.69
CA PRO A 27 15.73 -16.93 -19.14
C PRO A 27 15.54 -16.02 -17.92
N LEU A 28 16.58 -15.94 -17.08
CA LEU A 28 16.56 -15.11 -15.87
C LEU A 28 16.39 -13.63 -16.22
N PRO A 29 15.50 -12.89 -15.53
CA PRO A 29 15.38 -11.46 -15.70
C PRO A 29 16.69 -10.72 -15.40
N ALA A 30 16.99 -9.66 -16.13
CA ALA A 30 18.23 -8.90 -15.96
C ALA A 30 18.45 -8.32 -14.55
N LYS A 31 17.37 -8.10 -13.79
CA LYS A 31 17.39 -7.57 -12.42
C LYS A 31 17.18 -8.66 -11.35
N PHE A 32 17.27 -9.93 -11.74
CA PHE A 32 17.10 -11.05 -10.82
C PHE A 32 18.30 -11.16 -9.89
N ASP A 33 18.05 -11.06 -8.60
CA ASP A 33 19.07 -11.19 -7.56
C ASP A 33 18.77 -12.40 -6.66
N VAL A 34 19.62 -13.42 -6.73
CA VAL A 34 19.49 -14.66 -5.94
C VAL A 34 19.59 -14.40 -4.43
N SER A 35 20.32 -13.35 -4.03
CA SER A 35 20.52 -13.02 -2.61
C SER A 35 19.27 -12.41 -1.97
N LYS A 36 18.36 -11.89 -2.79
CA LYS A 36 17.15 -11.20 -2.35
C LYS A 36 15.96 -12.13 -2.36
N ARG A 37 15.08 -11.97 -1.36
CA ARG A 37 13.88 -12.79 -1.20
C ARG A 37 12.65 -11.91 -1.02
N CYS A 38 11.57 -12.32 -1.69
CA CYS A 38 10.27 -11.68 -1.59
C CYS A 38 9.36 -12.56 -0.74
N ALA A 39 8.88 -12.05 0.40
CA ALA A 39 7.96 -12.75 1.29
C ALA A 39 6.60 -13.02 0.60
N TYR A 40 6.15 -12.09 -0.24
CA TYR A 40 4.89 -12.23 -0.98
C TYR A 40 4.93 -13.34 -2.05
N HIS A 41 6.05 -13.54 -2.73
CA HIS A 41 6.21 -14.62 -3.73
C HIS A 41 6.85 -15.90 -3.17
N GLN A 42 7.28 -15.86 -1.90
CA GLN A 42 8.08 -16.88 -1.22
C GLN A 42 9.39 -17.28 -1.94
N GLY A 43 9.79 -16.53 -2.97
CA GLY A 43 10.89 -16.84 -3.88
C GLY A 43 12.04 -15.82 -3.86
N SER A 44 13.13 -16.16 -4.54
CA SER A 44 14.27 -15.26 -4.74
C SER A 44 14.08 -14.37 -5.99
N GLY A 45 14.87 -13.31 -6.08
CA GLY A 45 14.96 -12.44 -7.25
C GLY A 45 14.81 -10.96 -6.94
N HIS A 46 14.03 -10.58 -5.92
CA HIS A 46 13.83 -9.21 -5.48
C HIS A 46 13.35 -9.15 -4.02
N ASP A 47 13.51 -7.99 -3.38
CA ASP A 47 13.02 -7.73 -2.02
C ASP A 47 11.49 -7.50 -2.02
N THR A 48 10.81 -7.84 -0.92
CA THR A 48 9.36 -7.61 -0.75
C THR A 48 8.98 -6.15 -0.99
N ASP A 49 9.79 -5.18 -0.57
CA ASP A 49 9.53 -3.75 -0.75
C ASP A 49 9.55 -3.29 -2.22
N ARG A 50 10.22 -4.06 -3.09
CA ARG A 50 10.33 -3.80 -4.53
C ARG A 50 9.42 -4.71 -5.35
N CYS A 51 8.53 -5.46 -4.69
CA CYS A 51 7.62 -6.38 -5.34
C CYS A 51 6.49 -5.62 -6.02
N TYR A 52 6.58 -5.47 -7.35
CA TYR A 52 5.58 -4.75 -8.13
C TYR A 52 4.16 -5.32 -7.95
N ASN A 53 4.02 -6.65 -7.98
CA ASN A 53 2.72 -7.31 -7.78
C ASN A 53 2.11 -6.98 -6.41
N LEU A 54 2.93 -6.92 -5.35
CA LEU A 54 2.45 -6.58 -4.01
C LEU A 54 1.98 -5.13 -3.94
N HIS A 55 2.71 -4.20 -4.56
CA HIS A 55 2.27 -2.80 -4.65
C HIS A 55 0.91 -2.68 -5.36
N HIS A 56 0.72 -3.41 -6.45
CA HIS A 56 -0.54 -3.42 -7.18
C HIS A 56 -1.70 -3.93 -6.33
N VAL A 57 -1.54 -5.10 -5.70
CA VAL A 57 -2.60 -5.69 -4.90
C VAL A 57 -2.96 -4.82 -3.70
N ILE A 58 -1.96 -4.19 -3.05
CA ILE A 58 -2.23 -3.25 -1.96
C ILE A 58 -2.97 -2.02 -2.49
N GLN A 59 -2.61 -1.51 -3.67
CA GLN A 59 -3.33 -0.40 -4.30
C GLN A 59 -4.77 -0.78 -4.65
N ASP A 60 -5.01 -1.98 -5.17
CA ASP A 60 -6.35 -2.49 -5.44
C ASP A 60 -7.19 -2.52 -4.16
N LEU A 61 -6.63 -2.96 -3.02
CA LEU A 61 -7.30 -2.94 -1.72
C LEU A 61 -7.63 -1.52 -1.23
N ILE A 62 -6.79 -0.53 -1.54
CA ILE A 62 -7.05 0.88 -1.24
C ILE A 62 -8.19 1.40 -2.11
N ASP A 63 -8.18 1.07 -3.41
CA ASP A 63 -9.13 1.58 -4.39
C ASP A 63 -10.55 1.05 -4.10
N ILE A 64 -10.68 -0.19 -3.62
CA ILE A 64 -11.95 -0.75 -3.11
C ILE A 64 -12.27 -0.36 -1.66
N LYS A 65 -11.46 0.51 -1.05
CA LYS A 65 -11.62 1.03 0.33
C LYS A 65 -11.61 -0.03 1.43
N VAL A 66 -10.96 -1.17 1.20
CA VAL A 66 -10.76 -2.20 2.22
C VAL A 66 -9.68 -1.76 3.22
N ILE A 67 -8.68 -1.01 2.74
CA ILE A 67 -7.64 -0.44 3.61
C ILE A 67 -7.40 1.05 3.30
N ALA A 68 -6.98 1.82 4.30
CA ALA A 68 -6.59 3.20 4.10
C ALA A 68 -5.21 3.30 3.41
N PRO A 69 -4.94 4.37 2.63
CA PRO A 69 -3.62 4.63 2.09
C PRO A 69 -2.56 4.72 3.20
N PHE A 70 -1.57 3.83 3.15
CA PHE A 70 -0.44 3.80 4.10
C PHE A 70 0.67 4.79 3.76
N THR A 71 0.58 5.43 2.59
CA THR A 71 1.37 6.59 2.20
C THR A 71 0.42 7.76 2.00
N ARG A 72 0.67 8.91 2.65
CA ARG A 72 -0.04 10.14 2.30
C ARG A 72 0.17 10.42 0.82
N PRO A 73 -0.88 10.74 0.04
CA PRO A 73 -0.68 11.19 -1.34
C PRO A 73 0.25 12.39 -1.30
N ASN A 74 1.43 12.25 -1.91
CA ASN A 74 2.44 13.30 -1.86
C ASN A 74 2.01 14.44 -2.80
N ILE A 75 1.28 15.41 -2.25
CA ILE A 75 0.83 16.60 -2.97
C ILE A 75 2.03 17.39 -3.54
N THR A 76 3.23 17.27 -2.94
CA THR A 76 4.44 17.99 -3.41
C THR A 76 5.12 17.36 -4.63
N ASN A 77 4.77 16.13 -5.00
CA ASN A 77 5.30 15.45 -6.20
C ASN A 77 4.23 15.26 -7.28
N ASN A 78 3.19 16.09 -7.25
CA ASN A 78 2.20 16.13 -8.31
C ASN A 78 2.88 16.64 -9.60
N PRO A 79 2.86 15.89 -10.72
CA PRO A 79 3.42 16.37 -12.00
C PRO A 79 2.65 17.55 -12.59
N PHE A 80 1.47 17.89 -12.04
CA PHE A 80 0.76 19.11 -12.41
C PHE A 80 1.37 20.35 -11.74
N PRO A 81 1.55 21.46 -12.49
CA PRO A 81 2.08 22.70 -11.94
C PRO A 81 1.18 23.22 -10.82
N ASN A 82 1.81 23.63 -9.71
CA ASN A 82 1.12 24.36 -8.66
C ASN A 82 0.58 25.67 -9.24
N HIS A 83 -0.74 25.75 -9.40
CA HIS A 83 -1.42 26.93 -9.91
C HIS A 83 -1.46 28.01 -8.82
N ASN A 84 -0.31 28.60 -8.51
CA ASN A 84 -0.18 29.80 -7.67
C ASN A 84 -0.67 31.04 -8.45
N PHE A 85 -1.84 30.99 -9.07
CA PHE A 85 -2.47 32.18 -9.63
C PHE A 85 -3.30 32.85 -8.56
N GLY A 86 -2.68 33.83 -7.90
CA GLY A 86 -3.33 35.05 -7.41
C GLY A 86 -4.39 34.92 -6.32
N ARG A 87 -4.01 35.35 -5.10
CA ARG A 87 -4.85 36.10 -4.13
C ARG A 87 -6.35 35.73 -4.11
N GLY A 88 -6.67 34.45 -3.94
CA GLY A 88 -8.02 33.93 -3.75
C GLY A 88 -8.08 32.93 -2.59
N PRO A 89 -9.27 32.67 -2.00
CA PRO A 89 -9.40 31.76 -0.87
C PRO A 89 -8.90 30.36 -1.23
N ARG A 90 -8.09 29.77 -0.34
CA ARG A 90 -7.53 28.44 -0.54
C ARG A 90 -8.65 27.40 -0.40
N ILE A 91 -9.21 26.98 -1.53
CA ILE A 91 -10.08 25.81 -1.57
C ILE A 91 -9.14 24.61 -1.32
N ASN A 92 -9.38 23.87 -0.23
CA ASN A 92 -8.61 22.71 0.28
C ASN A 92 -7.60 22.95 1.43
N CYS A 93 -7.66 24.07 2.16
CA CYS A 93 -7.00 24.11 3.47
C CYS A 93 -7.87 23.43 4.52
N LEU A 94 -7.79 22.10 4.62
CA LEU A 94 -8.14 21.42 5.86
C LEU A 94 -7.06 21.78 6.89
N ILE A 95 -7.44 22.60 7.86
CA ILE A 95 -6.64 22.86 9.05
C ILE A 95 -6.54 21.50 9.76
N PHE A 96 -5.33 20.97 9.89
CA PHE A 96 -5.10 19.85 10.79
C PHE A 96 -4.43 20.43 12.03
N GLU A 97 -5.18 20.40 13.12
CA GLU A 97 -4.67 20.57 14.47
C GLU A 97 -3.58 19.51 14.70
N GLU A 98 -2.46 19.96 15.23
CA GLU A 98 -1.32 19.14 15.58
C GLU A 98 -1.66 18.38 16.86
N GLU A 99 -1.92 17.07 16.78
CA GLU A 99 -1.60 16.13 17.87
C GLU A 99 -1.86 14.69 17.44
N GLY A 100 -1.01 13.78 17.92
CA GLY A 100 -1.27 12.35 17.93
C GLY A 100 -0.47 11.56 16.89
N GLU A 101 0.54 10.84 17.37
CA GLU A 101 1.04 9.64 16.72
C GLU A 101 -0.06 8.58 16.77
N GLU A 102 -1.00 8.65 15.83
CA GLU A 102 -2.14 7.74 15.77
C GLU A 102 -1.69 6.40 15.19
N ASP A 103 -1.79 5.34 16.01
CA ASP A 103 -1.50 3.97 15.61
C ASP A 103 -2.33 3.59 14.37
N PRO A 104 -1.71 3.27 13.22
CA PRO A 104 -2.43 2.95 11.99
C PRO A 104 -3.31 1.69 12.07
N SER A 105 -3.33 1.01 13.21
CA SER A 105 -4.18 -0.15 13.47
C SER A 105 -5.63 0.23 13.79
N GLU A 106 -5.91 1.49 14.15
CA GLU A 106 -7.25 2.02 14.44
C GLU A 106 -8.05 2.40 13.17
N LEU A 107 -7.44 2.36 11.97
CA LEU A 107 -8.06 2.76 10.69
C LEU A 107 -8.62 1.59 9.86
N ILE A 108 -8.90 0.45 10.51
CA ILE A 108 -9.75 -0.58 9.93
C ILE A 108 -11.18 -0.15 10.25
N TYR A 109 -11.94 0.24 9.24
CA TYR A 109 -13.38 0.37 9.44
C TYR A 109 -13.94 -1.02 9.69
N ASP A 110 -14.58 -1.24 10.84
CA ASP A 110 -15.36 -2.44 11.10
C ASP A 110 -16.31 -2.64 9.92
N ILE A 111 -16.17 -3.79 9.25
CA ILE A 111 -17.13 -4.23 8.25
C ILE A 111 -18.47 -4.30 8.98
N PRO A 112 -19.50 -3.50 8.61
CA PRO A 112 -20.78 -3.61 9.28
C PRO A 112 -21.28 -5.04 9.10
N GLU A 113 -21.65 -5.70 10.19
CA GLU A 113 -22.30 -7.01 10.23
C GLU A 113 -23.70 -6.94 9.60
N CYS A 114 -23.78 -6.59 8.33
CA CYS A 114 -25.01 -6.53 7.55
C CYS A 114 -24.85 -7.35 6.28
N PHE A 115 -24.38 -8.60 6.41
CA PHE A 115 -24.69 -9.65 5.44
C PHE A 115 -24.91 -11.01 6.13
N MET A 116 -25.50 -10.99 7.32
CA MET A 116 -26.34 -12.08 7.80
C MET A 116 -27.78 -11.77 7.35
N CYS A 117 -28.09 -12.01 6.09
CA CYS A 117 -29.47 -12.20 5.65
C CYS A 117 -29.55 -13.56 4.96
N THR A 118 -30.21 -14.46 5.69
CA THR A 118 -30.79 -15.78 5.38
C THR A 118 -30.90 -16.18 3.92
#